data_AF-A0A6G5R2A5-F1
#
_entry.id   AF-A0A6G5R2A5-F1
#
_cell.length_a   1.000
_cell.length_b   1.000
_cell.length_c   1.000
_cell.angle_alpha   90.00
_cell.angle_beta   90.00
_cell.angle_gamma   90.00
#
_symmetry.space_group_name_H-M   'P 1'
#
loop_
_entity.id
_entity.type
_entity.pdbx_description
1 polymer ?
#
loop_
_entity_poly.entity_id
_entity_poly.type
_entity_poly.pdbx_seq_one_letter_code
_entity_poly.pdbx_strand_id
1 'polypeptide(L)' 'MKLTFEIENEVDLVDEIIPALNAISHITHALPYHTKGVGINHNRDCETHYFLSCLIDDIADEIKAYADRKTKEAKEIK' A
#
# COMPACT_ATOMS: atom_id res chain seq x y z
N MET A 1 8.71 -9.38 4.02
CA MET A 1 7.90 -8.91 5.16
C MET A 1 6.50 -8.73 4.61
N LYS A 2 5.47 -9.22 5.28
CA LYS A 2 4.08 -9.03 4.86
C LYS A 2 3.38 -8.15 5.89
N LEU A 3 2.86 -7.01 5.47
CA LEU A 3 1.99 -6.18 6.30
C LEU A 3 0.55 -6.63 6.04
N THR A 4 -0.18 -6.87 7.12
CA THR A 4 -1.57 -7.29 7.06
C THR A 4 -2.45 -6.04 7.08
N PHE A 5 -3.20 -5.85 6.00
CA PHE A 5 -4.31 -4.91 5.93
C PHE A 5 -5.60 -5.72 6.04
N GLU A 6 -6.60 -5.19 6.71
CA GLU A 6 -7.94 -5.79 6.76
C GLU A 6 -8.92 -4.75 6.25
N ILE A 7 -9.61 -5.07 5.16
CA ILE A 7 -10.66 -4.21 4.59
C ILE A 7 -11.99 -4.92 4.85
N GLU A 8 -12.69 -4.52 5.90
CA GLU A 8 -13.98 -5.08 6.26
C GLU A 8 -15.10 -4.37 5.48
N ASN A 9 -14.94 -3.07 5.23
CA ASN A 9 -16.00 -2.25 4.66
C ASN A 9 -15.46 -1.04 3.85
N GLU A 10 -16.39 -0.27 3.27
CA GLU A 10 -16.07 0.88 2.44
C GLU A 10 -15.44 2.05 3.21
N VAL A 11 -15.66 2.15 4.53
CA VAL A 11 -15.03 3.16 5.38
C VAL A 11 -13.53 2.89 5.49
N ASP A 12 -13.13 1.63 5.69
CA ASP A 12 -11.69 1.26 5.78
C ASP A 12 -10.94 1.61 4.49
N LEU A 13 -11.59 1.45 3.33
CA LEU A 13 -11.03 1.88 2.05
C LEU A 13 -10.76 3.39 2.01
N VAL A 14 -11.71 4.19 2.50
CA VAL A 14 -11.65 5.66 2.41
C VAL A 14 -10.75 6.27 3.48
N ASP A 15 -10.86 5.77 4.71
CA ASP A 15 -10.24 6.39 5.88
C ASP A 15 -8.86 5.80 6.19
N GLU A 16 -8.53 4.60 5.69
CA GLU A 16 -7.25 3.94 5.97
C GLU A 16 -6.43 3.68 4.69
N ILE A 17 -7.00 2.98 3.71
CA ILE A 17 -6.26 2.52 2.52
C ILE A 17 -5.85 3.69 1.61
N ILE A 18 -6.78 4.59 1.28
CA ILE A 18 -6.47 5.76 0.45
C ILE A 18 -5.40 6.66 1.12
N PRO A 19 -5.52 7.03 2.41
CA PRO A 19 -4.48 7.76 3.11
C PRO A 19 -3.13 7.04 3.17
N ALA A 20 -3.11 5.72 3.38
CA ALA A 20 -1.89 4.93 3.38
C ALA A 20 -1.19 4.97 2.01
N LEU A 21 -1.93 4.80 0.91
CA LEU A 21 -1.39 4.91 -0.45
C LEU A 21 -0.86 6.32 -0.74
N ASN A 22 -1.56 7.36 -0.29
CA ASN A 22 -1.09 8.75 -0.42
C ASN A 22 0.22 8.98 0.36
N ALA A 23 0.33 8.43 1.58
CA ALA A 23 1.55 8.52 2.36
C ALA A 23 2.73 7.79 1.68
N ILE A 24 2.49 6.58 1.16
CA ILE A 24 3.49 5.81 0.40
C ILE A 24 3.95 6.60 -0.84
N SER A 25 3.01 7.20 -1.58
CA SER A 25 3.32 8.03 -2.75
C SER A 25 4.22 9.21 -2.36
N HIS A 26 3.86 9.92 -1.29
CA HIS A 26 4.64 11.05 -0.79
C HIS A 26 6.06 10.64 -0.39
N ILE A 27 6.21 9.54 0.37
CA ILE A 27 7.51 9.00 0.78
C ILE A 27 8.33 8.62 -0.46
N THR A 28 7.73 7.91 -1.41
CA THR A 28 8.39 7.50 -2.66
C THR A 28 8.92 8.71 -3.43
N HIS A 29 8.15 9.80 -3.49
CA HIS A 29 8.58 11.05 -4.12
C HIS A 29 9.65 11.79 -3.33
N ALA A 30 9.62 11.76 -1.99
CA ALA A 30 10.57 12.45 -1.13
C ALA A 30 11.95 11.76 -1.08
N LEU A 31 12.00 10.44 -1.25
CA LEU A 31 13.21 9.63 -1.11
C LEU A 31 14.42 10.15 -1.91
N PRO A 32 14.32 10.45 -3.22
CA PRO A 32 15.45 10.95 -4.01
C PRO A 32 16.00 12.31 -3.55
N TYR A 33 15.18 13.13 -2.90
CA TYR A 33 15.62 14.42 -2.34
C TYR A 33 16.34 14.22 -1.02
N HIS A 34 15.85 13.27 -0.22
CA HIS A 34 16.48 12.91 1.04
C HIS A 34 17.86 12.27 0.81
N THR A 35 17.99 11.35 -0.15
CA THR A 35 19.27 10.69 -0.47
C THR A 35 20.36 11.69 -0.88
N LYS A 36 20.00 12.73 -1.64
CA LYS A 36 20.92 13.82 -2.04
C LYS A 36 21.35 14.72 -0.89
N GLY A 37 20.49 14.94 0.11
CA GLY A 37 20.75 15.86 1.22
C GLY A 37 21.57 15.27 2.38
N VAL A 38 21.48 13.96 2.63
CA VAL A 38 22.13 13.27 3.77
C VAL A 38 23.15 12.20 3.38
N GLY A 39 23.41 12.02 2.08
CA GLY A 39 24.42 11.05 1.61
C GLY A 39 24.04 9.60 1.91
N ILE A 40 22.77 9.24 1.72
CA ILE A 40 22.29 7.87 1.93
C ILE A 40 23.01 6.93 0.95
N ASN A 41 23.56 5.82 1.46
CA ASN A 41 24.16 4.77 0.64
C ASN A 41 23.10 4.18 -0.31
N HIS A 42 23.44 4.05 -1.60
CA HIS A 42 22.62 3.46 -2.65
C HIS A 42 21.90 2.16 -2.23
N ASN A 43 22.56 1.31 -1.45
CA ASN A 43 21.94 0.07 -0.96
C ASN A 43 20.69 0.32 -0.09
N ARG A 44 20.73 1.32 0.78
CA ARG A 44 19.57 1.68 1.63
C ARG A 44 18.43 2.29 0.82
N ASP A 45 18.77 3.00 -0.25
CA ASP A 45 17.77 3.54 -1.17
C ASP A 45 17.03 2.40 -1.89
N CYS A 46 17.77 1.43 -2.44
CA CYS A 46 17.18 0.24 -3.04
C CYS A 46 16.35 -0.59 -2.05
N GLU A 47 16.83 -0.81 -0.83
CA GLU A 47 16.08 -1.50 0.23
C GLU A 47 14.76 -0.78 0.57
N THR A 48 14.78 0.56 0.61
CA THR A 48 13.58 1.35 0.91
C THR A 48 12.58 1.28 -0.25
N HIS A 49 13.04 1.37 -1.50
CA HIS A 49 12.18 1.20 -2.67
C HIS A 49 11.56 -0.20 -2.71
N TYR A 50 12.34 -1.24 -2.42
CA TYR A 50 11.84 -2.61 -2.35
C TYR A 50 10.80 -2.80 -1.25
N PHE A 51 11.05 -2.21 -0.07
CA PHE A 51 10.08 -2.23 1.03
C PHE A 51 8.77 -1.54 0.64
N LEU A 52 8.83 -0.37 0.00
CA LEU A 52 7.64 0.34 -0.45
C LEU A 52 6.88 -0.42 -1.54
N SER A 53 7.58 -1.11 -2.46
CA SER A 53 6.89 -1.96 -3.44
C SER A 53 6.15 -3.12 -2.78
N CYS A 54 6.75 -3.80 -1.80
CA CYS A 54 6.07 -4.87 -1.07
C CYS A 54 4.82 -4.35 -0.33
N LEU A 55 4.89 -3.14 0.23
CA LEU A 55 3.75 -2.47 0.86
C LEU A 55 2.59 -2.25 -0.12
N ILE A 56 2.88 -1.80 -1.34
CA ILE A 56 1.87 -1.59 -2.38
C ILE A 56 1.25 -2.93 -2.80
N ASP A 57 2.08 -3.96 -2.99
CA ASP A 57 1.61 -5.30 -3.36
C ASP A 57 0.67 -5.89 -2.29
N ASP A 58 1.03 -5.76 -1.01
CA ASP A 58 0.20 -6.22 0.12
C ASP A 58 -1.15 -5.50 0.16
N ILE A 59 -1.19 -4.18 -0.06
CA ILE A 59 -2.44 -3.40 -0.14
C ILE A 59 -3.28 -3.86 -1.34
N ALA A 60 -2.66 -4.09 -2.49
CA ALA A 60 -3.36 -4.50 -3.71
C ALA A 60 -4.02 -5.88 -3.54
N ASP A 61 -3.33 -6.83 -2.90
CA ASP A 61 -3.86 -8.15 -2.58
C ASP A 61 -5.09 -8.05 -1.67
N GLU A 62 -5.08 -7.18 -0.66
CA GLU A 62 -6.24 -7.03 0.24
C GLU A 62 -7.43 -6.32 -0.44
N ILE A 63 -7.18 -5.28 -1.25
CA ILE A 63 -8.25 -4.65 -2.06
C ILE A 63 -8.92 -5.68 -2.96
N LYS A 64 -8.13 -6.56 -3.59
CA LYS A 64 -8.66 -7.64 -4.41
C LYS A 64 -9.47 -8.64 -3.59
N ALA A 65 -8.97 -9.07 -2.44
CA ALA A 65 -9.68 -9.98 -1.54
C ALA A 65 -11.04 -9.39 -1.12
N TYR A 66 -11.08 -8.10 -0.78
CA TYR A 66 -12.32 -7.39 -0.48
C TYR A 66 -13.28 -7.33 -1.68
N ALA A 67 -12.79 -6.99 -2.87
CA ALA A 67 -13.60 -6.94 -4.09
C ALA A 67 -14.19 -8.31 -4.45
N ASP A 68 -13.42 -9.38 -4.26
CA ASP A 68 -13.87 -10.75 -4.47
C ASP A 68 -14.98 -11.13 -3.46
N ARG A 69 -14.85 -10.76 -2.18
CA ARG A 69 -15.89 -10.95 -1.15
C ARG A 69 -17.20 -10.24 -1.55
N LYS A 70 -17.14 -8.95 -1.88
CA LYS A 70 -18.32 -8.15 -2.27
C LYS A 70 -18.98 -8.68 -3.55
N THR A 71 -18.19 -9.13 -4.52
CA THR A 71 -18.71 -9.71 -5.76
C THR A 71 -19.43 -11.03 -5.50
N LYS A 72 -18.92 -11.85 -4.57
CA LYS A 72 -19.56 -13.09 -4.16
C LYS A 72 -20.89 -12.83 -3.46
N GLU A 73 -20.92 -11.92 -2.47
CA GLU A 73 -22.14 -11.50 -1.78
C GLU A 73 -23.20 -11.00 -2.76
N ALA A 74 -22.82 -10.16 -3.72
CA ALA A 74 -23.74 -9.64 -4.74
C ALA A 74 -24.35 -10.72 -5.66
N LYS A 75 -23.66 -11.86 -5.83
CA LYS A 75 -24.17 -13.00 -6.62
C LYS A 75 -25.10 -13.91 -5.82
N GLU A 76 -24.93 -13.98 -4.50
CA GLU A 76 -25.77 -14.80 -3.61
C GLU A 76 -27.13 -14.14 -3.30
N ILE A 77 -27.22 -12.82 -3.48
CA ILE A 77 -28.47 -12.03 -3.31
C ILE A 77 -29.34 -12.04 -4.59
N LYS A 78 -28.82 -12.50 -5.73
CA LYS A 78 -29.54 -12.62 -7.01
C LYS A 78 -30.20 -13.98 -7.19
#